data_AF-A0A6L9Z895-F1
#
_entry.id   AF-A0A6L9Z895-F1
#
_cell.length_a   1.000
_cell.length_b   1.000
_cell.length_c   1.000
_cell.angle_alpha   90.00
_cell.angle_beta   90.00
_cell.angle_gamma   90.00
#
_symmetry.space_group_name_H-M   'P 1'
#
loop_
_entity.id
_entity.type
_entity.pdbx_description
1 polymer ?
#
loop_
_entity_poly.entity_id
_entity_poly.type
_entity_poly.pdbx_seq_one_letter_code
_entity_poly.pdbx_strand_id
1 'polypeptide(L)'
;MKFPNSLDFRRIESCSSLLATYGAKPEEVEELLAYNENVFHDPDLDPQSFPLAPEPHVATWQGYYTQAQEVGVFETLRSHLVQLQFPIKPGISQTLAYQGATRRGQPTIGMLEATGLALEQPDSLKLIIHPSAAGAIPVIIASCRKDFVSLVQALTKHNEPQPIPDSMGAAIVGGYNNWDRIRHYRRTWEAQQSQPVSEAAWNAEFKRIIPQKHLYQDRFIILSQGNYSAVSASEMGMAESQWRKLSLTIRLEHECTHYFTRRVLGSMRNNLLDELIADYQGIVAANDGYYRADWFLKFMGLESFPDYRAGGRVENYRGEPTLSERAFRILQRLVKDAAENLEAFNLAHKNQLEGRSNQGKIVMALTRLRLEELADKRHNFLEEIWQKV
;
A
#
# COMPACT_ATOMS: atom_id res chain seq x y z
N MET A 1 3.50 11.76 -26.25
CA MET A 1 4.28 13.01 -26.15
C MET A 1 5.25 12.81 -25.00
N LYS A 2 6.55 12.61 -25.28
CA LYS A 2 7.54 12.29 -24.24
C LYS A 2 7.82 13.55 -23.42
N PHE A 3 7.35 13.61 -22.19
CA PHE A 3 7.91 14.55 -21.21
C PHE A 3 9.16 13.90 -20.61
N PRO A 4 10.36 14.47 -20.78
CA PRO A 4 11.54 13.96 -20.10
C PRO A 4 11.48 14.37 -18.61
N ASN A 5 11.99 13.49 -17.75
CA ASN A 5 12.28 13.70 -16.33
C ASN A 5 13.39 14.75 -16.07
N SER A 6 13.40 15.85 -16.82
CA SER A 6 14.13 17.08 -16.50
C SER A 6 13.07 18.16 -16.31
N LEU A 7 12.91 18.65 -15.08
CA LEU A 7 11.98 19.71 -14.73
C LEU A 7 12.02 20.85 -15.77
N ASP A 8 10.87 21.19 -16.36
CA ASP A 8 10.75 22.45 -17.07
C ASP A 8 11.03 23.56 -16.06
N PHE A 9 12.09 24.34 -16.28
CA PHE A 9 12.50 25.44 -15.42
C PHE A 9 11.32 26.38 -15.11
N ARG A 10 10.41 26.55 -16.08
CA ARG A 10 9.18 27.35 -15.94
C ARG A 10 8.21 26.77 -14.90
N ARG A 11 8.14 25.45 -14.78
CA ARG A 11 7.29 24.78 -13.78
C ARG A 11 7.84 24.99 -12.38
N ILE A 12 9.15 24.93 -12.20
CA ILE A 12 9.79 25.27 -10.91
C ILE A 12 9.55 26.72 -10.56
N GLU A 13 9.79 27.67 -11.48
CA GLU A 13 9.54 29.10 -11.23
C GLU A 13 8.08 29.39 -10.84
N SER A 14 7.14 28.69 -11.50
CA SER A 14 5.72 28.76 -11.15
C SER A 14 5.46 28.24 -9.72
N CYS A 15 6.01 27.07 -9.36
CA CYS A 15 5.90 26.50 -8.02
C CYS A 15 6.52 27.41 -6.95
N SER A 16 7.70 27.98 -7.21
CA SER A 16 8.34 28.96 -6.32
C SER A 16 7.44 30.17 -6.08
N SER A 17 6.83 30.69 -7.15
CA SER A 17 5.90 31.83 -7.07
C SER A 17 4.64 31.46 -6.29
N LEU A 18 4.12 30.25 -6.46
CA LEU A 18 2.99 29.72 -5.69
C LEU A 18 3.32 29.66 -4.20
N LEU A 19 4.45 29.05 -3.83
CA LEU A 19 4.90 28.98 -2.44
C LEU A 19 5.08 30.37 -1.81
N ALA A 20 5.59 31.35 -2.56
CA ALA A 20 5.68 32.73 -2.12
C ALA A 20 4.31 33.35 -1.79
N THR A 21 3.24 32.99 -2.53
CA THR A 21 1.87 33.45 -2.19
C THR A 21 1.34 32.87 -0.87
N TYR A 22 1.90 31.74 -0.42
CA TYR A 22 1.63 31.16 0.89
C TYR A 22 2.50 31.78 2.01
N GLY A 23 3.34 32.76 1.67
CA GLY A 23 4.21 33.48 2.61
C GLY A 23 5.59 32.83 2.81
N ALA A 24 5.99 31.89 1.95
CA ALA A 24 7.34 31.31 1.97
C ALA A 24 8.40 32.36 1.60
N LYS A 25 9.48 32.44 2.38
CA LYS A 25 10.71 33.14 2.04
C LYS A 25 11.62 32.23 1.19
N PRO A 26 12.70 32.75 0.58
CA PRO A 26 13.56 31.96 -0.30
C PRO A 26 14.04 30.62 0.29
N GLU A 27 14.44 30.60 1.56
CA GLU A 27 14.88 29.38 2.26
C GLU A 27 13.74 28.35 2.38
N GLU A 28 12.54 28.80 2.80
CA GLU A 28 11.37 27.91 2.91
C GLU A 28 10.88 27.43 1.53
N VAL A 29 11.04 28.24 0.48
CA VAL A 29 10.74 27.84 -0.90
C VAL A 29 11.66 26.69 -1.32
N GLU A 30 12.96 26.79 -1.06
CA GLU A 30 13.91 25.72 -1.39
C GLU A 30 13.58 24.42 -0.65
N GLU A 31 13.32 24.50 0.66
CA GLU A 31 12.91 23.37 1.48
C GLU A 31 11.64 22.68 0.94
N LEU A 32 10.59 23.47 0.66
CA LEU A 32 9.31 22.95 0.19
C LEU A 32 9.39 22.42 -1.24
N LEU A 33 10.20 23.02 -2.11
CA LEU A 33 10.42 22.51 -3.45
C LEU A 33 11.11 21.15 -3.45
N ALA A 34 12.09 20.96 -2.56
CA ALA A 34 12.75 19.67 -2.38
C ALA A 34 11.81 18.63 -1.77
N TYR A 35 11.05 19.01 -0.75
CA TYR A 35 10.08 18.12 -0.10
C TYR A 35 8.95 17.68 -1.05
N ASN A 36 8.42 18.60 -1.86
CA ASN A 36 7.36 18.33 -2.83
C ASN A 36 7.88 17.88 -4.21
N GLU A 37 9.14 17.44 -4.30
CA GLU A 37 9.66 16.88 -5.54
C GLU A 37 8.78 15.70 -5.99
N ASN A 38 8.27 15.79 -7.22
CA ASN A 38 7.51 14.70 -7.82
C ASN A 38 8.49 13.64 -8.34
N VAL A 39 8.29 12.41 -7.88
CA VAL A 39 9.19 11.28 -8.13
C VAL A 39 8.48 10.07 -8.71
N PHE A 40 7.20 10.23 -9.03
CA PHE A 40 6.48 9.23 -9.77
C PHE A 40 7.02 9.22 -11.18
N HIS A 41 7.48 8.05 -11.63
CA HIS A 41 7.82 7.89 -13.04
C HIS A 41 6.54 8.00 -13.85
N ASP A 42 6.59 8.66 -15.01
CA ASP A 42 5.48 8.68 -15.97
C ASP A 42 5.65 7.48 -16.92
N PRO A 43 5.00 6.33 -16.66
CA PRO A 43 5.09 5.20 -17.56
C PRO A 43 4.32 5.52 -18.84
N ASP A 44 4.81 5.03 -19.97
CA ASP A 44 4.08 5.05 -21.24
C ASP A 44 2.96 3.99 -21.20
N LEU A 45 1.93 4.25 -20.38
CA LEU A 45 0.76 3.40 -20.21
C LEU A 45 -0.44 4.04 -20.90
N ASP A 46 -1.14 3.22 -21.69
CA ASP A 46 -2.45 3.60 -22.21
C ASP A 46 -3.44 3.76 -21.04
N PRO A 47 -4.09 4.92 -20.88
CA PRO A 47 -5.09 5.13 -19.84
C PRO A 47 -6.29 4.17 -19.91
N GLN A 48 -6.54 3.51 -21.04
CA GLN A 48 -7.55 2.45 -21.15
C GLN A 48 -7.11 1.11 -20.51
N SER A 49 -5.87 1.02 -20.04
CA SER A 49 -5.31 -0.20 -19.43
C SER A 49 -5.86 -0.54 -18.04
N PHE A 50 -6.62 0.36 -17.42
CA PHE A 50 -7.16 0.14 -16.07
C PHE A 50 -8.55 -0.53 -16.07
N PRO A 51 -8.79 -1.50 -15.17
CA PRO A 51 -7.84 -2.05 -14.21
C PRO A 51 -6.78 -2.94 -14.88
N LEU A 52 -5.54 -2.88 -14.39
CA LEU A 52 -4.46 -3.73 -14.89
C LEU A 52 -4.77 -5.21 -14.68
N ALA A 53 -4.16 -6.07 -15.49
CA ALA A 53 -4.22 -7.51 -15.27
C ALA A 53 -3.65 -7.88 -13.88
N PRO A 54 -4.27 -8.85 -13.16
CA PRO A 54 -3.70 -9.39 -11.93
C PRO A 54 -2.28 -9.90 -12.12
N GLU A 55 -1.44 -9.81 -11.09
CA GLU A 55 -0.11 -10.41 -11.15
C GLU A 55 -0.20 -11.95 -11.17
N PRO A 56 0.83 -12.66 -11.69
CA PRO A 56 0.78 -14.12 -11.83
C PRO A 56 0.50 -14.89 -10.54
N HIS A 57 0.93 -14.37 -9.39
CA HIS A 57 0.70 -15.02 -8.09
C HIS A 57 -0.77 -15.05 -7.68
N VAL A 58 -1.59 -14.13 -8.18
CA VAL A 58 -3.00 -14.00 -7.79
C VAL A 58 -3.79 -15.26 -8.15
N ALA A 59 -3.45 -15.92 -9.26
CA ALA A 59 -4.08 -17.19 -9.65
C ALA A 59 -3.86 -18.30 -8.60
N THR A 60 -2.67 -18.37 -8.01
CA THR A 60 -2.38 -19.31 -6.91
C THR A 60 -3.16 -18.95 -5.65
N TRP A 61 -3.21 -17.66 -5.30
CA TRP A 61 -3.97 -17.18 -4.15
C TRP A 61 -5.49 -17.36 -4.29
N GLN A 62 -6.02 -17.36 -5.51
CA GLN A 62 -7.41 -17.74 -5.76
C GLN A 62 -7.67 -19.20 -5.38
N GLY A 63 -6.69 -20.10 -5.62
CA GLY A 63 -6.72 -21.48 -5.13
C GLY A 63 -6.73 -21.55 -3.60
N TYR A 64 -5.88 -20.76 -2.93
CA TYR A 64 -5.87 -20.67 -1.46
C TYR A 64 -7.21 -20.13 -0.93
N TYR A 65 -7.81 -19.15 -1.60
CA TYR A 65 -9.13 -18.62 -1.23
C TYR A 65 -10.22 -19.69 -1.31
N THR A 66 -10.24 -20.49 -2.38
CA THR A 66 -11.19 -21.58 -2.55
C THR A 66 -11.01 -22.66 -1.47
N GLN A 67 -9.77 -23.11 -1.25
CA GLN A 67 -9.47 -24.11 -0.21
C GLN A 67 -9.84 -23.60 1.21
N ALA A 68 -9.64 -22.31 1.47
CA ALA A 68 -9.99 -21.70 2.75
C ALA A 68 -11.50 -21.73 3.06
N GLN A 69 -12.37 -21.90 2.06
CA GLN A 69 -13.81 -22.09 2.29
C GLN A 69 -14.13 -23.46 2.91
N GLU A 70 -13.26 -24.45 2.72
CA GLU A 70 -13.47 -25.82 3.21
C GLU A 70 -12.78 -26.08 4.54
N VAL A 71 -11.52 -25.64 4.68
CA VAL A 71 -10.68 -25.98 5.84
C VAL A 71 -10.34 -24.79 6.74
N GLY A 72 -10.80 -23.59 6.39
CA GLY A 72 -10.51 -22.35 7.11
C GLY A 72 -9.26 -21.62 6.61
N VAL A 73 -9.26 -20.29 6.79
CA VAL A 73 -8.22 -19.39 6.27
C VAL A 73 -6.86 -19.69 6.88
N PHE A 74 -6.78 -19.78 8.21
CA PHE A 74 -5.50 -19.97 8.89
C PHE A 74 -4.84 -21.30 8.49
N GLU A 75 -5.57 -22.41 8.54
CA GLU A 75 -5.01 -23.72 8.20
C GLU A 75 -4.60 -23.82 6.72
N THR A 76 -5.39 -23.24 5.82
CA THR A 76 -5.02 -23.14 4.40
C THR A 76 -3.72 -22.39 4.23
N LEU A 77 -3.64 -21.15 4.73
CA LEU A 77 -2.44 -20.35 4.61
C LEU A 77 -1.25 -21.01 5.31
N ARG A 78 -1.45 -21.67 6.46
CA ARG A 78 -0.40 -22.40 7.16
C ARG A 78 0.19 -23.54 6.34
N SER A 79 -0.60 -24.23 5.53
CA SER A 79 -0.10 -25.29 4.65
C SER A 79 0.77 -24.78 3.49
N HIS A 80 0.57 -23.53 3.04
CA HIS A 80 1.28 -22.98 1.87
C HIS A 80 2.38 -21.97 2.25
N LEU A 81 2.15 -21.17 3.28
CA LEU A 81 3.04 -20.13 3.76
C LEU A 81 3.89 -20.65 4.92
N VAL A 82 5.12 -21.08 4.60
CA VAL A 82 5.99 -21.80 5.53
C VAL A 82 6.28 -21.04 6.83
N GLN A 83 6.32 -19.71 6.81
CA GLN A 83 6.50 -18.87 8.01
C GLN A 83 5.40 -19.07 9.06
N LEU A 84 4.17 -19.43 8.64
CA LEU A 84 3.06 -19.71 9.56
C LEU A 84 3.22 -21.06 10.27
N GLN A 85 4.21 -21.87 9.87
CA GLN A 85 4.56 -23.14 10.52
C GLN A 85 5.62 -22.95 11.61
N PHE A 86 6.11 -21.73 11.84
CA PHE A 86 7.06 -21.40 12.89
C PHE A 86 6.45 -20.41 13.90
N PRO A 87 6.81 -20.50 15.19
CA PRO A 87 6.37 -19.55 16.20
C PRO A 87 7.07 -18.20 16.03
N ILE A 88 6.59 -17.16 16.72
CA ILE A 88 7.36 -15.93 16.92
C ILE A 88 8.32 -16.15 18.10
N LYS A 89 9.64 -16.06 17.85
CA LYS A 89 10.65 -16.30 18.89
C LYS A 89 11.96 -15.56 18.59
N PRO A 90 12.63 -14.95 19.59
CA PRO A 90 13.93 -14.32 19.38
C PRO A 90 14.95 -15.30 18.79
N GLY A 91 15.61 -14.88 17.70
CA GLY A 91 16.66 -15.61 17.02
C GLY A 91 16.20 -16.77 16.15
N ILE A 92 14.89 -17.00 15.99
CA ILE A 92 14.37 -18.11 15.19
C ILE A 92 14.85 -18.03 13.73
N SER A 93 15.00 -16.81 13.19
CA SER A 93 15.47 -16.56 11.82
C SER A 93 16.89 -17.06 11.55
N GLN A 94 17.67 -17.27 12.62
CA GLN A 94 19.06 -17.75 12.55
C GLN A 94 19.18 -19.27 12.72
N THR A 95 18.09 -19.96 13.07
CA THR A 95 18.13 -21.41 13.24
C THR A 95 18.27 -22.13 11.89
N LEU A 96 18.98 -23.26 11.89
CA LEU A 96 19.19 -24.06 10.68
C LEU A 96 17.87 -24.59 10.11
N ALA A 97 16.94 -25.00 10.99
CA ALA A 97 15.61 -25.47 10.61
C ALA A 97 14.82 -24.37 9.87
N TYR A 98 14.72 -23.17 10.47
CA TYR A 98 14.01 -22.05 9.86
C TYR A 98 14.63 -21.63 8.52
N GLN A 99 15.96 -21.49 8.44
CA GLN A 99 16.64 -21.16 7.18
C GLN A 99 16.47 -22.25 6.14
N GLY A 100 16.48 -23.52 6.57
CA GLY A 100 16.21 -24.67 5.72
C GLY A 100 14.83 -24.58 5.06
N ALA A 101 13.80 -24.33 5.86
CA ALA A 101 12.43 -24.23 5.37
C ALA A 101 12.21 -22.97 4.51
N THR A 102 12.63 -21.80 4.99
CA THR A 102 12.32 -20.50 4.37
C THR A 102 13.25 -20.10 3.22
N ARG A 103 14.50 -20.54 3.22
CA ARG A 103 15.49 -20.19 2.16
C ARG A 103 15.80 -21.33 1.21
N ARG A 104 15.53 -22.58 1.59
CA ARG A 104 15.82 -23.77 0.76
C ARG A 104 14.60 -24.66 0.48
N GLY A 105 13.43 -24.34 1.03
CA GLY A 105 12.19 -25.08 0.77
C GLY A 105 12.13 -26.46 1.40
N GLN A 106 12.93 -26.71 2.45
CA GLN A 106 12.91 -27.99 3.16
C GLN A 106 11.55 -28.19 3.86
N PRO A 107 10.95 -29.40 3.80
CA PRO A 107 9.74 -29.71 4.55
C PRO A 107 9.94 -29.52 6.05
N THR A 108 8.92 -29.02 6.74
CA THR A 108 8.95 -28.78 8.19
C THR A 108 8.63 -30.02 9.03
N ILE A 109 8.17 -31.10 8.39
CA ILE A 109 7.86 -32.38 9.05
C ILE A 109 9.12 -32.87 9.77
N GLY A 110 9.02 -33.06 11.09
CA GLY A 110 10.13 -33.50 11.93
C GLY A 110 11.06 -32.39 12.43
N MET A 111 10.84 -31.12 12.07
CA MET A 111 11.57 -29.99 12.65
C MET A 111 10.98 -29.63 14.03
N LEU A 112 11.80 -29.71 15.08
CA LEU A 112 11.37 -29.40 16.46
C LEU A 112 10.95 -27.93 16.63
N GLU A 113 11.56 -27.03 15.89
CA GLU A 113 11.31 -25.60 15.94
C GLU A 113 10.05 -25.16 15.17
N ALA A 114 9.51 -26.02 14.29
CA ALA A 114 8.32 -25.73 13.48
C ALA A 114 7.01 -26.01 14.23
N THR A 115 6.83 -25.35 15.39
CA THR A 115 5.68 -25.55 16.27
C THR A 115 4.40 -24.84 15.81
N GLY A 116 4.46 -24.06 14.73
CA GLY A 116 3.35 -23.24 14.23
C GLY A 116 3.30 -21.82 14.83
N LEU A 117 2.70 -20.91 14.07
CA LEU A 117 2.34 -19.57 14.53
C LEU A 117 1.12 -19.66 15.45
N ALA A 118 1.17 -19.02 16.62
CA ALA A 118 0.02 -18.92 17.50
C ALA A 118 -0.77 -17.65 17.22
N LEU A 119 -2.08 -17.80 16.99
CA LEU A 119 -3.05 -16.72 16.85
C LEU A 119 -4.11 -16.84 17.97
N GLU A 120 -4.63 -15.71 18.42
CA GLU A 120 -5.70 -15.59 19.40
C GLU A 120 -7.06 -15.93 18.80
N GLN A 121 -7.31 -15.57 17.53
CA GLN A 121 -8.57 -15.79 16.83
C GLN A 121 -8.35 -16.31 15.39
N PRO A 122 -7.67 -17.46 15.20
CA PRO A 122 -7.34 -17.99 13.87
C PRO A 122 -8.57 -18.20 12.98
N ASP A 123 -9.69 -18.63 13.56
CA ASP A 123 -10.95 -18.91 12.84
C ASP A 123 -11.65 -17.64 12.34
N SER A 124 -11.28 -16.47 12.88
CA SER A 124 -11.84 -15.17 12.50
C SER A 124 -11.03 -14.45 11.42
N LEU A 125 -9.91 -15.04 10.97
CA LEU A 125 -9.17 -14.52 9.83
C LEU A 125 -10.02 -14.55 8.56
N LYS A 126 -9.91 -13.50 7.76
CA LYS A 126 -10.51 -13.47 6.42
C LYS A 126 -9.42 -13.40 5.37
N LEU A 127 -9.63 -14.14 4.28
CA LEU A 127 -8.86 -14.02 3.06
C LEU A 127 -9.80 -13.54 1.97
N ILE A 128 -9.45 -12.47 1.26
CA ILE A 128 -10.17 -12.00 0.09
C ILE A 128 -9.20 -11.76 -1.07
N ILE A 129 -9.72 -11.86 -2.29
CA ILE A 129 -9.02 -11.41 -3.50
C ILE A 129 -9.66 -10.10 -3.93
N HIS A 130 -9.03 -8.99 -3.56
CA HIS A 130 -9.61 -7.66 -3.73
C HIS A 130 -9.29 -7.08 -5.11
N PRO A 131 -10.29 -6.73 -5.93
CA PRO A 131 -10.05 -6.08 -7.21
C PRO A 131 -9.63 -4.61 -7.03
N SER A 132 -8.48 -4.21 -7.57
CA SER A 132 -7.99 -2.83 -7.55
C SER A 132 -7.69 -2.29 -8.96
N ALA A 133 -7.46 -0.98 -9.10
CA ALA A 133 -7.00 -0.39 -10.36
C ALA A 133 -5.66 -0.97 -10.85
N ALA A 134 -4.81 -1.40 -9.92
CA ALA A 134 -3.54 -2.08 -10.21
C ALA A 134 -3.72 -3.59 -10.41
N GLY A 135 -4.93 -4.08 -10.66
CA GLY A 135 -5.24 -5.51 -10.72
C GLY A 135 -5.58 -6.10 -9.37
N ALA A 136 -6.17 -7.30 -9.37
CA ALA A 136 -6.58 -7.95 -8.13
C ALA A 136 -5.38 -8.28 -7.23
N ILE A 137 -5.55 -8.15 -5.91
CA ILE A 137 -4.52 -8.39 -4.91
C ILE A 137 -5.07 -9.23 -3.74
N PRO A 138 -4.33 -10.23 -3.22
CA PRO A 138 -4.75 -10.97 -2.05
C PRO A 138 -4.65 -10.11 -0.78
N VAL A 139 -5.64 -10.25 0.12
CA VAL A 139 -5.69 -9.51 1.38
C VAL A 139 -6.06 -10.45 2.52
N ILE A 140 -5.22 -10.46 3.55
CA ILE A 140 -5.45 -11.15 4.83
C ILE A 140 -5.96 -10.12 5.83
N ILE A 141 -7.10 -10.36 6.46
CA ILE A 141 -7.71 -9.45 7.44
C ILE A 141 -7.75 -10.13 8.79
N ALA A 142 -7.01 -9.57 9.76
CA ALA A 142 -7.01 -10.01 11.14
C ALA A 142 -8.16 -9.37 11.93
N SER A 143 -8.88 -10.18 12.70
CA SER A 143 -10.02 -9.72 13.50
C SER A 143 -9.61 -8.96 14.76
N CYS A 144 -8.42 -9.24 15.29
CA CYS A 144 -7.85 -8.58 16.47
C CYS A 144 -6.43 -8.06 16.22
N ARG A 145 -5.99 -7.15 17.10
CA ARG A 145 -4.66 -6.53 17.03
C ARG A 145 -3.53 -7.53 17.21
N LYS A 146 -3.66 -8.49 18.13
CA LYS A 146 -2.59 -9.46 18.42
C LYS A 146 -2.31 -10.33 17.19
N ASP A 147 -3.35 -10.80 16.51
CA ASP A 147 -3.20 -11.61 15.30
C ASP A 147 -2.60 -10.82 14.16
N PHE A 148 -2.99 -9.55 13.99
CA PHE A 148 -2.34 -8.65 13.04
C PHE A 148 -0.83 -8.56 13.30
N VAL A 149 -0.43 -8.30 14.55
CA VAL A 149 0.99 -8.21 14.93
C VAL A 149 1.73 -9.51 14.65
N SER A 150 1.17 -10.66 15.07
CA SER A 150 1.76 -11.99 14.83
C SER A 150 1.95 -12.27 13.33
N LEU A 151 0.95 -11.96 12.50
CA LEU A 151 1.02 -12.14 11.05
C LEU A 151 2.08 -11.24 10.41
N VAL A 152 2.16 -9.97 10.81
CA VAL A 152 3.17 -9.03 10.31
C VAL A 152 4.57 -9.48 10.73
N GLN A 153 4.77 -9.91 11.98
CA GLN A 153 6.05 -10.42 12.45
C GLN A 153 6.49 -11.68 11.69
N ALA A 154 5.58 -12.64 11.50
CA ALA A 154 5.86 -13.86 10.74
C ALA A 154 6.24 -13.53 9.28
N LEU A 155 5.41 -12.74 8.60
CA LEU A 155 5.49 -12.59 7.14
C LEU A 155 6.43 -11.47 6.67
N THR A 156 6.79 -10.52 7.56
CA THR A 156 7.67 -9.39 7.21
C THR A 156 8.93 -9.30 8.07
N LYS A 157 8.91 -9.85 9.29
CA LYS A 157 10.03 -9.77 10.25
C LYS A 157 10.69 -11.13 10.49
N HIS A 158 10.47 -12.09 9.58
CA HIS A 158 11.07 -13.42 9.64
C HIS A 158 10.81 -14.17 10.95
N ASN A 159 9.58 -14.06 11.48
CA ASN A 159 9.17 -14.66 12.75
C ASN A 159 9.94 -14.14 13.97
N GLU A 160 10.69 -13.04 13.84
CA GLU A 160 11.31 -12.36 14.97
C GLU A 160 10.29 -11.48 15.71
N PRO A 161 10.35 -11.36 17.05
CA PRO A 161 9.45 -10.55 17.85
C PRO A 161 9.78 -9.05 17.76
N GLN A 162 9.98 -8.55 16.56
CA GLN A 162 10.24 -7.13 16.34
C GLN A 162 8.96 -6.33 16.65
N PRO A 163 9.06 -5.20 17.38
CA PRO A 163 7.90 -4.42 17.74
C PRO A 163 7.20 -3.88 16.49
N ILE A 164 5.87 -3.96 16.48
CA ILE A 164 5.02 -3.40 15.43
C ILE A 164 4.30 -2.19 16.04
N PRO A 165 4.50 -0.97 15.50
CA PRO A 165 3.92 0.25 16.07
C PRO A 165 2.40 0.16 16.22
N ASP A 166 1.85 0.62 17.34
CA ASP A 166 0.40 0.58 17.60
C ASP A 166 -0.42 1.35 16.56
N SER A 167 0.17 2.38 15.96
CA SER A 167 -0.41 3.14 14.85
C SER A 167 -0.46 2.38 13.52
N MET A 168 0.33 1.31 13.34
CA MET A 168 0.40 0.56 12.09
C MET A 168 -0.86 -0.27 11.89
N GLY A 169 -1.74 0.16 10.98
CA GLY A 169 -3.01 -0.53 10.71
C GLY A 169 -2.96 -1.59 9.62
N ALA A 170 -1.93 -1.57 8.77
CA ALA A 170 -1.78 -2.41 7.60
C ALA A 170 -0.31 -2.69 7.28
N ALA A 171 -0.05 -3.72 6.48
CA ALA A 171 1.26 -4.04 5.92
C ALA A 171 1.13 -4.56 4.49
N ILE A 172 1.89 -3.99 3.55
CA ILE A 172 2.10 -4.59 2.23
C ILE A 172 3.29 -5.55 2.32
N VAL A 173 3.05 -6.84 2.09
CA VAL A 173 4.11 -7.84 1.97
C VAL A 173 4.54 -7.88 0.51
N GLY A 174 5.76 -7.42 0.23
CA GLY A 174 6.34 -7.44 -1.11
C GLY A 174 7.52 -8.42 -1.20
N GLY A 175 7.53 -9.27 -2.22
CA GLY A 175 8.69 -10.13 -2.50
C GLY A 175 8.72 -11.40 -1.65
N TYR A 176 7.56 -11.86 -1.18
CA TYR A 176 7.47 -13.08 -0.38
C TYR A 176 7.82 -14.31 -1.23
N ASN A 177 8.89 -15.03 -0.89
CA ASN A 177 9.28 -16.24 -1.60
C ASN A 177 8.31 -17.39 -1.30
N ASN A 178 7.36 -17.63 -2.20
CA ASN A 178 6.36 -18.68 -2.03
C ASN A 178 6.88 -20.05 -2.51
N TRP A 179 7.34 -20.86 -1.55
CA TRP A 179 7.81 -22.23 -1.80
C TRP A 179 6.74 -23.17 -2.37
N ASP A 180 5.46 -22.90 -2.15
CA ASP A 180 4.38 -23.65 -2.77
C ASP A 180 4.35 -23.44 -4.28
N ARG A 181 4.50 -22.19 -4.73
CA ARG A 181 4.63 -21.85 -6.16
C ARG A 181 5.90 -22.42 -6.77
N ILE A 182 7.03 -22.42 -6.04
CA ILE A 182 8.27 -23.06 -6.49
C ILE A 182 8.07 -24.57 -6.68
N ARG A 183 7.40 -25.24 -5.74
CA ARG A 183 7.08 -26.68 -5.86
C ARG A 183 6.11 -26.97 -7.00
N HIS A 184 5.11 -26.11 -7.21
CA HIS A 184 4.21 -26.23 -8.35
C HIS A 184 4.96 -26.07 -9.67
N TYR A 185 5.80 -25.03 -9.78
CA TYR A 185 6.67 -24.82 -10.93
C TYR A 185 7.54 -26.05 -11.23
N ARG A 186 8.22 -26.57 -10.20
CA ARG A 186 9.07 -27.77 -10.30
C ARG A 186 8.29 -28.95 -10.85
N ARG A 187 7.11 -29.26 -10.28
CA ARG A 187 6.25 -30.37 -10.74
C ARG A 187 5.86 -30.22 -12.21
N THR A 188 5.44 -29.03 -12.63
CA THR A 188 5.05 -28.76 -14.02
C THR A 188 6.24 -28.89 -14.97
N TRP A 189 7.41 -28.38 -14.57
CA TRP A 189 8.63 -28.49 -15.37
C TRP A 189 9.14 -29.93 -15.47
N GLU A 190 9.12 -30.69 -14.38
CA GLU A 190 9.50 -32.11 -14.34
C GLU A 190 8.59 -32.95 -15.25
N ALA A 191 7.28 -32.69 -15.25
CA ALA A 191 6.31 -33.39 -16.11
C ALA A 191 6.52 -33.13 -17.61
N GLN A 192 7.24 -32.08 -17.98
CA GLN A 192 7.58 -31.75 -19.37
C GLN A 192 8.89 -32.40 -19.84
N GLN A 193 9.61 -33.08 -18.95
CA GLN A 193 10.87 -33.74 -19.31
C GLN A 193 10.63 -35.15 -19.83
N SER A 194 11.32 -35.52 -20.91
CA SER A 194 11.26 -36.87 -21.48
C SER A 194 11.99 -37.93 -20.64
N GLN A 195 12.76 -37.51 -19.63
CA GLN A 195 13.52 -38.39 -18.74
C GLN A 195 13.33 -37.93 -17.28
N PRO A 196 13.48 -38.85 -16.31
CA PRO A 196 13.46 -38.49 -14.89
C PRO A 196 14.47 -37.40 -14.57
N VAL A 197 14.01 -36.37 -13.85
CA VAL A 197 14.82 -35.21 -13.49
C VAL A 197 15.71 -35.53 -12.30
N SER A 198 17.02 -35.30 -12.44
CA SER A 198 17.96 -35.39 -11.32
C SER A 198 17.96 -34.10 -10.49
N GLU A 199 18.36 -34.17 -9.22
CA GLU A 199 18.53 -32.97 -8.37
C GLU A 199 19.55 -31.98 -8.96
N ALA A 200 20.56 -32.46 -9.71
CA ALA A 200 21.49 -31.58 -10.41
C ALA A 200 20.80 -30.77 -11.52
N ALA A 201 19.90 -31.39 -12.28
CA ALA A 201 19.10 -30.72 -13.30
C ALA A 201 18.13 -29.71 -12.67
N TRP A 202 17.47 -30.07 -11.57
CA TRP A 202 16.64 -29.12 -10.81
C TRP A 202 17.46 -27.93 -10.31
N ASN A 203 18.65 -28.15 -9.74
CA ASN A 203 19.51 -27.05 -9.27
C ASN A 203 19.93 -26.09 -10.40
N ALA A 204 20.16 -26.61 -11.61
CA ALA A 204 20.44 -25.79 -12.78
C ALA A 204 19.21 -24.97 -13.21
N GLU A 205 18.04 -25.59 -13.26
CA GLU A 205 16.79 -24.91 -13.59
C GLU A 205 16.39 -23.87 -12.54
N PHE A 206 16.57 -24.20 -11.25
CA PHE A 206 16.28 -23.29 -10.16
C PHE A 206 17.13 -22.02 -10.27
N LYS A 207 18.42 -22.14 -10.61
CA LYS A 207 19.29 -20.98 -10.89
C LYS A 207 18.75 -20.10 -12.03
N ARG A 208 18.13 -20.70 -13.06
CA ARG A 208 17.52 -19.98 -14.18
C ARG A 208 16.28 -19.18 -13.77
N ILE A 209 15.49 -19.68 -12.81
CA ILE A 209 14.27 -18.98 -12.35
C ILE A 209 14.54 -17.92 -11.26
N ILE A 210 15.67 -17.97 -10.55
CA ILE A 210 16.04 -16.96 -9.53
C ILE A 210 15.85 -15.50 -9.98
N PRO A 211 16.29 -15.06 -11.18
CA PRO A 211 16.06 -13.68 -11.62
C PRO A 211 14.60 -13.40 -11.99
N GLN A 212 13.79 -14.43 -12.26
CA GLN A 212 12.39 -14.31 -12.70
C GLN A 212 11.44 -14.29 -11.49
N LYS A 213 11.57 -13.26 -10.65
CA LYS A 213 10.86 -13.14 -9.36
C LYS A 213 9.35 -13.36 -9.47
N HIS A 214 8.72 -12.91 -10.55
CA HIS A 214 7.28 -13.04 -10.78
C HIS A 214 6.78 -14.51 -10.76
N LEU A 215 7.65 -15.49 -10.99
CA LEU A 215 7.32 -16.92 -10.96
C LEU A 215 7.10 -17.47 -9.54
N TYR A 216 7.64 -16.81 -8.51
CA TYR A 216 7.62 -17.37 -7.16
C TYR A 216 7.52 -16.35 -6.02
N GLN A 217 7.73 -15.07 -6.29
CA GLN A 217 7.49 -14.01 -5.33
C GLN A 217 6.06 -13.52 -5.41
N ASP A 218 5.46 -13.39 -4.23
CA ASP A 218 4.09 -12.95 -4.06
C ASP A 218 4.06 -11.55 -3.47
N ARG A 219 2.92 -10.88 -3.69
CA ARG A 219 2.56 -9.65 -3.01
C ARG A 219 1.15 -9.78 -2.45
N PHE A 220 0.94 -9.27 -1.25
CA PHE A 220 -0.38 -9.30 -0.61
C PHE A 220 -0.43 -8.28 0.52
N ILE A 221 -1.63 -7.96 0.98
CA ILE A 221 -1.86 -6.99 2.04
C ILE A 221 -2.29 -7.73 3.31
N ILE A 222 -1.80 -7.28 4.47
CA ILE A 222 -2.31 -7.68 5.78
C ILE A 222 -2.99 -6.47 6.40
N LEU A 223 -4.24 -6.61 6.81
CA LEU A 223 -5.04 -5.54 7.40
C LEU A 223 -5.47 -5.87 8.82
N SER A 224 -5.45 -4.84 9.68
CA SER A 224 -6.19 -4.84 10.93
C SER A 224 -7.60 -4.26 10.75
N GLN A 225 -8.50 -4.57 11.68
CA GLN A 225 -9.87 -4.04 11.72
C GLN A 225 -10.04 -2.87 12.70
N GLY A 226 -8.96 -2.22 13.13
CA GLY A 226 -9.02 -1.07 14.03
C GLY A 226 -9.57 0.19 13.35
N ASN A 227 -9.86 1.21 14.15
CA ASN A 227 -10.25 2.54 13.68
C ASN A 227 -9.20 3.14 12.73
N TYR A 228 -9.64 3.78 11.65
CA TYR A 228 -8.73 4.45 10.74
C TYR A 228 -8.11 5.69 11.38
N SER A 229 -6.79 5.86 11.22
CA SER A 229 -6.00 6.95 11.83
C SER A 229 -6.24 7.16 13.33
N ALA A 230 -6.58 6.08 14.06
CA ALA A 230 -6.96 6.08 15.47
C ALA A 230 -8.14 7.01 15.85
N VAL A 231 -8.91 7.50 14.87
CA VAL A 231 -10.10 8.34 15.10
C VAL A 231 -11.27 7.47 15.52
N SER A 232 -11.91 7.79 16.64
CA SER A 232 -13.03 7.03 17.18
C SER A 232 -14.32 7.22 16.38
N ALA A 233 -15.27 6.28 16.53
CA ALA A 233 -16.59 6.40 15.91
C ALA A 233 -17.36 7.63 16.44
N SER A 234 -17.19 7.96 17.73
CA SER A 234 -17.75 9.17 18.33
C SER A 234 -17.23 10.46 17.70
N GLU A 235 -15.93 10.52 17.39
CA GLU A 235 -15.34 11.68 16.70
C GLU A 235 -15.83 11.83 15.25
N MET A 236 -16.24 10.73 14.64
CA MET A 236 -16.88 10.72 13.31
C MET A 236 -18.40 10.94 13.36
N GLY A 237 -19.01 10.97 14.56
CA GLY A 237 -20.46 11.06 14.72
C GLY A 237 -21.21 9.82 14.20
N MET A 238 -20.60 8.64 14.27
CA MET A 238 -21.13 7.38 13.73
C MET A 238 -21.23 6.28 14.78
N ALA A 239 -22.02 5.25 14.48
CA ALA A 239 -22.01 4.02 15.27
C ALA A 239 -20.69 3.25 15.10
N GLU A 240 -20.20 2.58 16.15
CA GLU A 240 -18.93 1.84 16.12
C GLU A 240 -18.86 0.79 15.01
N SER A 241 -19.94 0.03 14.80
CA SER A 241 -20.00 -1.00 13.76
C SER A 241 -19.91 -0.40 12.35
N GLN A 242 -20.55 0.75 12.13
CA GLN A 242 -20.47 1.48 10.87
C GLN A 242 -19.05 2.01 10.66
N TRP A 243 -18.50 2.72 11.64
CA TRP A 243 -17.16 3.31 11.51
C TRP A 243 -16.07 2.24 11.34
N ARG A 244 -16.18 1.10 12.02
CA ARG A 244 -15.26 -0.03 11.83
C ARG A 244 -15.29 -0.57 10.40
N LYS A 245 -16.49 -0.69 9.80
CA LYS A 245 -16.63 -1.11 8.40
C LYS A 245 -16.00 -0.09 7.45
N LEU A 246 -16.31 1.20 7.63
CA LEU A 246 -15.75 2.27 6.80
C LEU A 246 -14.22 2.36 6.96
N SER A 247 -13.72 2.28 8.19
CA SER A 247 -12.28 2.26 8.49
C SER A 247 -11.54 1.15 7.76
N LEU A 248 -12.12 -0.04 7.69
CA LEU A 248 -11.55 -1.16 6.95
C LEU A 248 -11.52 -0.89 5.44
N THR A 249 -12.61 -0.32 4.88
CA THR A 249 -12.67 0.07 3.47
C THR A 249 -11.63 1.15 3.14
N ILE A 250 -11.57 2.22 3.93
CA ILE A 250 -10.60 3.31 3.75
C ILE A 250 -9.18 2.72 3.75
N ARG A 251 -8.85 1.91 4.75
CA ARG A 251 -7.53 1.29 4.87
C ARG A 251 -7.21 0.37 3.70
N LEU A 252 -8.15 -0.47 3.27
CA LEU A 252 -7.93 -1.38 2.16
C LEU A 252 -7.59 -0.62 0.88
N GLU A 253 -8.38 0.39 0.54
CA GLU A 253 -8.20 1.15 -0.71
C GLU A 253 -7.00 2.11 -0.63
N HIS A 254 -6.69 2.62 0.55
CA HIS A 254 -5.44 3.34 0.82
C HIS A 254 -4.21 2.47 0.49
N GLU A 255 -4.15 1.25 1.03
CA GLU A 255 -3.05 0.32 0.75
C GLU A 255 -3.03 -0.15 -0.73
N CYS A 256 -4.21 -0.33 -1.33
CA CYS A 256 -4.29 -0.62 -2.77
C CYS A 256 -3.76 0.53 -3.63
N THR A 257 -3.92 1.78 -3.18
CA THR A 257 -3.39 2.96 -3.86
C THR A 257 -1.87 3.03 -3.75
N HIS A 258 -1.32 2.73 -2.56
CA HIS A 258 0.13 2.58 -2.42
C HIS A 258 0.71 1.41 -3.24
N TYR A 259 -0.02 0.29 -3.31
CA TYR A 259 0.34 -0.80 -4.21
C TYR A 259 0.31 -0.35 -5.67
N PHE A 260 -0.69 0.44 -6.08
CA PHE A 260 -0.79 1.02 -7.41
C PHE A 260 0.42 1.91 -7.71
N THR A 261 0.72 2.91 -6.89
CA THR A 261 1.81 3.85 -7.16
C THR A 261 3.15 3.12 -7.23
N ARG A 262 3.37 2.13 -6.35
CA ARG A 262 4.58 1.30 -6.41
C ARG A 262 4.66 0.45 -7.69
N ARG A 263 3.56 -0.21 -8.07
CA ARG A 263 3.52 -1.12 -9.23
C ARG A 263 3.61 -0.37 -10.56
N VAL A 264 2.96 0.77 -10.66
CA VAL A 264 2.74 1.53 -11.91
C VAL A 264 3.80 2.61 -12.10
N LEU A 265 4.11 3.34 -11.03
CA LEU A 265 4.94 4.55 -11.07
C LEU A 265 6.32 4.34 -10.44
N GLY A 266 6.58 3.15 -9.89
CA GLY A 266 7.87 2.78 -9.30
C GLY A 266 8.18 3.44 -7.95
N SER A 267 7.23 4.18 -7.37
CA SER A 267 7.43 4.95 -6.13
C SER A 267 6.26 4.77 -5.17
N MET A 268 6.58 4.71 -3.88
CA MET A 268 5.66 4.77 -2.75
C MET A 268 6.45 5.41 -1.61
N ARG A 269 6.10 6.65 -1.24
CA ARG A 269 6.86 7.43 -0.26
C ARG A 269 6.01 7.76 0.96
N ASN A 270 6.72 7.98 2.06
CA ASN A 270 6.17 8.56 3.27
C ASN A 270 6.13 10.10 3.12
N ASN A 271 5.25 10.63 2.26
CA ASN A 271 5.07 12.07 2.04
C ASN A 271 3.57 12.44 1.99
N LEU A 272 3.25 13.73 2.18
CA LEU A 272 1.84 14.17 2.28
C LEU A 272 1.04 14.08 0.97
N LEU A 273 1.67 14.17 -0.19
CA LEU A 273 0.95 14.03 -1.47
C LEU A 273 0.55 12.57 -1.70
N ASP A 274 1.46 11.63 -1.51
CA ASP A 274 1.21 10.18 -1.58
C ASP A 274 0.05 9.79 -0.64
N GLU A 275 0.08 10.31 0.59
CA GLU A 275 -0.91 10.03 1.63
C GLU A 275 -2.27 10.67 1.35
N LEU A 276 -2.29 11.90 0.83
CA LEU A 276 -3.51 12.55 0.34
C LEU A 276 -4.17 11.73 -0.78
N ILE A 277 -3.38 11.24 -1.74
CA ILE A 277 -3.89 10.43 -2.86
C ILE A 277 -4.45 9.09 -2.37
N ALA A 278 -3.76 8.44 -1.43
CA ALA A 278 -4.19 7.17 -0.87
C ALA A 278 -5.44 7.33 0.03
N ASP A 279 -5.48 8.34 0.89
CA ASP A 279 -6.67 8.67 1.70
C ASP A 279 -7.84 9.13 0.82
N TYR A 280 -7.59 9.83 -0.29
CA TYR A 280 -8.62 10.17 -1.26
C TYR A 280 -9.34 8.92 -1.79
N GLN A 281 -8.59 7.95 -2.31
CA GLN A 281 -9.15 6.70 -2.80
C GLN A 281 -9.92 5.95 -1.71
N GLY A 282 -9.33 5.90 -0.50
CA GLY A 282 -9.97 5.31 0.68
C GLY A 282 -11.31 5.94 1.05
N ILE A 283 -11.36 7.26 1.14
CA ILE A 283 -12.55 8.02 1.52
C ILE A 283 -13.62 7.92 0.44
N VAL A 284 -13.25 8.09 -0.84
CA VAL A 284 -14.17 7.95 -1.99
C VAL A 284 -14.84 6.58 -1.99
N ALA A 285 -14.08 5.51 -1.79
CA ALA A 285 -14.61 4.15 -1.76
C ALA A 285 -15.50 3.87 -0.54
N ALA A 286 -15.20 4.49 0.61
CA ALA A 286 -15.99 4.33 1.83
C ALA A 286 -17.25 5.19 1.86
N ASN A 287 -17.31 6.25 1.05
CA ASN A 287 -18.35 7.27 1.12
C ASN A 287 -19.08 7.46 -0.22
N ASP A 288 -19.48 6.34 -0.83
CA ASP A 288 -20.33 6.29 -2.03
C ASP A 288 -19.86 7.20 -3.19
N GLY A 289 -18.55 7.26 -3.41
CA GLY A 289 -17.91 8.03 -4.48
C GLY A 289 -17.61 9.49 -4.13
N TYR A 290 -18.03 9.97 -2.96
CA TYR A 290 -17.78 11.34 -2.50
C TYR A 290 -16.53 11.41 -1.65
N TYR A 291 -15.55 12.20 -2.08
CA TYR A 291 -14.44 12.60 -1.22
C TYR A 291 -14.91 13.58 -0.16
N ARG A 292 -14.29 13.51 1.03
CA ARG A 292 -14.60 14.36 2.19
C ARG A 292 -13.31 14.95 2.75
N ALA A 293 -13.07 16.22 2.45
CA ALA A 293 -11.87 16.92 2.91
C ALA A 293 -11.83 17.00 4.44
N ASP A 294 -12.99 17.21 5.09
CA ASP A 294 -13.09 17.25 6.55
C ASP A 294 -12.70 15.92 7.23
N TRP A 295 -13.00 14.78 6.60
CA TRP A 295 -12.54 13.47 7.07
C TRP A 295 -11.02 13.36 6.96
N PHE A 296 -10.48 13.68 5.80
CA PHE A 296 -9.03 13.65 5.57
C PHE A 296 -8.29 14.57 6.57
N LEU A 297 -8.74 15.81 6.73
CA LEU A 297 -8.12 16.75 7.67
C LEU A 297 -8.20 16.25 9.10
N LYS A 298 -9.30 15.61 9.52
CA LYS A 298 -9.40 14.96 10.83
C LYS A 298 -8.42 13.80 11.00
N PHE A 299 -8.21 12.98 9.97
CA PHE A 299 -7.21 11.91 10.00
C PHE A 299 -5.78 12.46 10.11
N MET A 300 -5.53 13.60 9.47
CA MET A 300 -4.24 14.29 9.51
C MET A 300 -3.97 15.01 10.85
N GLY A 301 -5.00 15.28 11.64
CA GLY A 301 -4.90 16.14 12.83
C GLY A 301 -5.00 17.64 12.49
N LEU A 302 -5.56 18.00 11.34
CA LEU A 302 -5.74 19.37 10.83
C LEU A 302 -7.19 19.86 10.94
N GLU A 303 -8.05 19.16 11.68
CA GLU A 303 -9.49 19.47 11.83
C GLU A 303 -9.78 20.84 12.47
N SER A 304 -8.82 21.42 13.20
CA SER A 304 -8.94 22.72 13.88
C SER A 304 -8.02 23.79 13.28
N PHE A 305 -7.65 23.63 12.00
CA PHE A 305 -6.73 24.54 11.31
C PHE A 305 -7.06 26.03 11.56
N PRO A 306 -6.07 26.89 11.87
CA PRO A 306 -4.62 26.72 11.67
C PRO A 306 -3.91 25.86 12.72
N ASP A 307 -4.57 25.53 13.82
CA ASP A 307 -3.99 24.66 14.84
C ASP A 307 -4.11 23.20 14.42
N TYR A 308 -3.02 22.45 14.53
CA TYR A 308 -3.02 21.01 14.34
C TYR A 308 -2.97 20.30 15.70
N ARG A 309 -3.59 19.13 15.80
CA ARG A 309 -3.61 18.30 16.99
C ARG A 309 -2.22 17.69 17.21
N ALA A 310 -1.60 17.97 18.36
CA ALA A 310 -0.31 17.36 18.74
C ALA A 310 -0.41 15.82 18.73
N GLY A 311 0.60 15.14 18.17
CA GLY A 311 0.55 13.70 17.90
C GLY A 311 -0.34 13.31 16.71
N GLY A 312 -0.85 14.29 15.95
CA GLY A 312 -1.62 14.07 14.73
C GLY A 312 -0.75 13.48 13.61
N ARG A 313 -1.40 12.78 12.67
CA ARG A 313 -0.71 12.02 11.60
C ARG A 313 0.20 12.92 10.75
N VAL A 314 -0.09 14.22 10.61
CA VAL A 314 0.72 15.19 9.87
C VAL A 314 2.17 15.28 10.37
N GLU A 315 2.42 15.03 11.65
CA GLU A 315 3.78 15.07 12.22
C GLU A 315 4.67 13.94 11.66
N ASN A 316 4.09 12.85 11.18
CA ASN A 316 4.83 11.72 10.61
C ASN A 316 5.43 12.03 9.22
N TYR A 317 5.07 13.18 8.64
CA TYR A 317 5.42 13.56 7.27
C TYR A 317 6.19 14.88 7.20
N ARG A 318 7.02 15.17 8.20
CA ARG A 318 7.88 16.38 8.19
C ARG A 318 9.05 16.30 7.22
N GLY A 319 9.24 15.18 6.53
CA GLY A 319 10.31 14.98 5.55
C GLY A 319 11.65 14.53 6.16
N GLU A 320 12.54 14.09 5.28
CA GLU A 320 13.94 13.76 5.57
C GLU A 320 14.83 14.48 4.54
N PRO A 321 15.59 15.54 4.92
CA PRO A 321 15.66 16.13 6.26
C PRO A 321 14.33 16.76 6.70
N THR A 322 14.16 16.90 8.01
CA THR A 322 12.97 17.50 8.61
C THR A 322 12.84 18.97 8.22
N LEU A 323 11.66 19.35 7.73
CA LEU A 323 11.32 20.73 7.40
C LEU A 323 11.41 21.66 8.62
N SER A 324 11.81 22.90 8.37
CA SER A 324 11.75 23.98 9.36
C SER A 324 10.32 24.23 9.83
N GLU A 325 10.14 24.76 11.05
CA GLU A 325 8.80 25.04 11.60
C GLU A 325 7.98 25.99 10.72
N ARG A 326 8.64 26.92 10.02
CA ARG A 326 7.98 27.84 9.09
C ARG A 326 7.54 27.12 7.82
N ALA A 327 8.42 26.31 7.21
CA ALA A 327 8.07 25.49 6.06
C ALA A 327 6.95 24.49 6.39
N PHE A 328 6.99 23.87 7.57
CA PHE A 328 5.96 22.94 8.02
C PHE A 328 4.58 23.59 8.18
N ARG A 329 4.49 24.82 8.71
CA ARG A 329 3.22 25.57 8.76
C ARG A 329 2.68 25.90 7.37
N ILE A 330 3.56 26.22 6.43
CA ILE A 330 3.16 26.44 5.03
C ILE A 330 2.65 25.13 4.43
N LEU A 331 3.36 24.03 4.65
CA LEU A 331 2.97 22.70 4.20
C LEU A 331 1.57 22.31 4.72
N GLN A 332 1.26 22.55 5.99
CA GLN A 332 -0.08 22.31 6.55
C GLN A 332 -1.18 23.10 5.80
N ARG A 333 -0.89 24.36 5.44
CA ARG A 333 -1.82 25.18 4.65
C ARG A 333 -1.98 24.62 3.23
N LEU A 334 -0.89 24.19 2.58
CA LEU A 334 -0.95 23.55 1.27
C LEU A 334 -1.80 22.28 1.31
N VAL A 335 -1.61 21.41 2.32
CA VAL A 335 -2.41 20.18 2.49
C VAL A 335 -3.89 20.49 2.67
N LYS A 336 -4.23 21.49 3.49
CA LYS A 336 -5.62 21.91 3.67
C LYS A 336 -6.25 22.37 2.37
N ASP A 337 -5.59 23.29 1.67
CA ASP A 337 -6.12 23.87 0.44
C ASP A 337 -6.17 22.81 -0.68
N ALA A 338 -5.20 21.90 -0.77
CA ALA A 338 -5.21 20.77 -1.68
C ALA A 338 -6.37 19.80 -1.42
N ALA A 339 -6.66 19.48 -0.15
CA ALA A 339 -7.79 18.63 0.22
C ALA A 339 -9.13 19.26 -0.18
N GLU A 340 -9.32 20.56 0.10
CA GLU A 340 -10.53 21.29 -0.27
C GLU A 340 -10.70 21.39 -1.80
N ASN A 341 -9.61 21.68 -2.53
CA ASN A 341 -9.63 21.70 -3.99
C ASN A 341 -9.98 20.33 -4.58
N LEU A 342 -9.45 19.25 -4.00
CA LEU A 342 -9.72 17.89 -4.43
C LEU A 342 -11.17 17.47 -4.15
N GLU A 343 -11.77 17.94 -3.06
CA GLU A 343 -13.20 17.76 -2.78
C GLU A 343 -14.07 18.49 -3.79
N ALA A 344 -13.78 19.75 -4.10
CA ALA A 344 -14.49 20.50 -5.13
C ALA A 344 -14.38 19.82 -6.50
N PHE A 345 -13.19 19.33 -6.86
CA PHE A 345 -12.96 18.60 -8.10
C PHE A 345 -13.77 17.29 -8.14
N ASN A 346 -13.70 16.46 -7.09
CA ASN A 346 -14.44 15.20 -7.01
C ASN A 346 -15.96 15.43 -7.10
N LEU A 347 -16.48 16.46 -6.43
CA LEU A 347 -17.90 16.80 -6.50
C LEU A 347 -18.33 17.18 -7.93
N ALA A 348 -17.53 18.00 -8.62
CA ALA A 348 -17.82 18.43 -9.99
C ALA A 348 -17.72 17.27 -11.01
N HIS A 349 -16.84 16.29 -10.76
CA HIS A 349 -16.54 15.20 -11.68
C HIS A 349 -17.05 13.84 -11.24
N LYS A 350 -17.89 13.75 -10.20
CA LYS A 350 -18.30 12.48 -9.58
C LYS A 350 -18.67 11.41 -10.59
N ASN A 351 -19.57 11.72 -11.52
CA ASN A 351 -20.06 10.77 -12.52
C ASN A 351 -18.96 10.30 -13.48
N GLN A 352 -17.96 11.14 -13.77
CA GLN A 352 -16.81 10.79 -14.62
C GLN A 352 -15.78 9.94 -13.87
N LEU A 353 -15.69 10.12 -12.56
CA LEU A 353 -14.76 9.40 -11.69
C LEU A 353 -15.30 8.01 -11.28
N GLU A 354 -16.58 7.72 -11.54
CA GLU A 354 -17.16 6.42 -11.23
C GLU A 354 -16.49 5.28 -12.02
N GLY A 355 -16.32 4.15 -11.34
CA GLY A 355 -15.74 2.93 -11.92
C GLY A 355 -14.22 2.81 -11.79
N ARG A 356 -13.72 1.57 -11.68
CA ARG A 356 -12.31 1.27 -11.37
C ARG A 356 -11.31 1.79 -12.40
N SER A 357 -11.70 1.86 -13.68
CA SER A 357 -10.83 2.40 -14.73
C SER A 357 -10.53 3.87 -14.46
N ASN A 358 -11.56 4.66 -14.17
CA ASN A 358 -11.43 6.09 -13.87
C ASN A 358 -10.73 6.34 -12.53
N GLN A 359 -10.89 5.42 -11.55
CA GLN A 359 -10.11 5.48 -10.31
C GLN A 359 -8.60 5.31 -10.55
N GLY A 360 -8.18 4.43 -11.47
CA GLY A 360 -6.78 4.36 -11.90
C GLY A 360 -6.30 5.64 -12.57
N LYS A 361 -7.12 6.22 -13.45
CA LYS A 361 -6.82 7.47 -14.16
C LYS A 361 -6.67 8.67 -13.23
N ILE A 362 -7.53 8.82 -12.23
CA ILE A 362 -7.43 9.96 -11.31
C ILE A 362 -6.17 9.85 -10.44
N VAL A 363 -5.77 8.63 -10.04
CA VAL A 363 -4.46 8.42 -9.38
C VAL A 363 -3.32 8.84 -10.31
N MET A 364 -3.36 8.45 -11.60
CA MET A 364 -2.36 8.91 -12.58
C MET A 364 -2.33 10.44 -12.70
N ALA A 365 -3.49 11.10 -12.76
CA ALA A 365 -3.56 12.56 -12.85
C ALA A 365 -3.00 13.24 -11.59
N LEU A 366 -3.38 12.79 -10.41
CA LEU A 366 -2.91 13.34 -9.13
C LEU A 366 -1.40 13.16 -8.95
N THR A 367 -0.87 12.00 -9.34
CA THR A 367 0.57 11.70 -9.25
C THR A 367 1.43 12.50 -10.24
N ARG A 368 0.84 13.24 -11.17
CA ARG A 368 1.56 14.19 -12.05
C ARG A 368 1.69 15.58 -11.44
N LEU A 369 0.99 15.88 -10.35
CA LEU A 369 1.02 17.16 -9.66
C LEU A 369 2.11 17.20 -8.58
N ARG A 370 2.43 18.41 -8.15
CA ARG A 370 3.07 18.72 -6.87
C ARG A 370 2.00 19.23 -5.91
N LEU A 371 2.28 19.15 -4.61
CA LEU A 371 1.28 19.53 -3.59
C LEU A 371 0.87 21.01 -3.72
N GLU A 372 1.81 21.90 -4.02
CA GLU A 372 1.54 23.32 -4.23
C GLU A 372 0.71 23.62 -5.48
N GLU A 373 0.78 22.78 -6.51
CA GLU A 373 -0.06 22.91 -7.70
C GLU A 373 -1.49 22.44 -7.40
N LEU A 374 -1.64 21.34 -6.65
CA LEU A 374 -2.96 20.87 -6.21
C LEU A 374 -3.63 21.85 -5.24
N ALA A 375 -2.84 22.61 -4.47
CA ALA A 375 -3.32 23.63 -3.55
C ALA A 375 -3.64 25.00 -4.22
N ASP A 376 -3.26 25.24 -5.47
CA ASP A 376 -3.50 26.55 -6.11
C ASP A 376 -4.99 26.78 -6.37
N LYS A 377 -5.57 27.79 -5.72
CA LYS A 377 -6.98 28.18 -5.91
C LYS A 377 -7.22 29.00 -7.17
N ARG A 378 -6.15 29.49 -7.82
CA ARG A 378 -6.24 30.37 -9.00
C ARG A 378 -6.18 29.60 -10.31
N HIS A 379 -5.45 28.50 -10.34
CA HIS A 379 -5.30 27.63 -11.50
C HIS A 379 -5.67 26.21 -11.14
N ASN A 380 -6.58 25.61 -11.91
CA ASN A 380 -7.01 24.24 -11.68
C ASN A 380 -6.10 23.26 -12.45
N PHE A 381 -4.89 23.05 -11.94
CA PHE A 381 -3.91 22.15 -12.55
C PHE A 381 -4.44 20.71 -12.68
N LEU A 382 -5.24 20.26 -11.70
CA LEU A 382 -5.84 18.93 -11.74
C LEU A 382 -6.80 18.78 -12.92
N GLU A 383 -7.64 19.78 -13.20
CA GLU A 383 -8.51 19.80 -14.37
C GLU A 383 -7.72 19.68 -15.67
N GLU A 384 -6.67 20.49 -15.83
CA GLU A 384 -5.85 20.48 -17.04
C GLU A 384 -5.17 19.14 -17.30
N ILE A 385 -4.77 18.43 -16.24
CA ILE A 385 -4.17 17.11 -16.34
C ILE A 385 -5.26 16.06 -16.57
N TRP A 386 -6.38 16.13 -15.85
CA TRP A 386 -7.50 15.20 -15.99
C TRP A 386 -8.02 15.12 -17.42
N GLN A 387 -8.16 16.25 -18.11
CA GLN A 387 -8.58 16.30 -19.51
C GLN A 387 -7.58 15.65 -20.50
N LYS A 388 -6.35 15.35 -20.04
CA LYS A 388 -5.27 14.74 -20.83
C LYS A 388 -5.00 13.28 -20.45
N VAL A 389 -5.65 12.75 -19.42
CA VAL A 389 -5.45 11.38 -18.90
C VAL A 389 -6.56 10.45 -19.36
#